data_AF-A0A061ACK2-F1
#
_entry.id   AF-A0A061ACK2-F1
#
_cell.length_a   1.000
_cell.length_b   1.000
_cell.length_c   1.000
_cell.angle_alpha   90.00
_cell.angle_beta   90.00
_cell.angle_gamma   90.00
#
_symmetry.space_group_name_H-M   'P 1'
#
loop_
_entity.id
_entity.type
_entity.pdbx_description
1 polymer ?
#
loop_
_entity_poly.entity_id
_entity_poly.type
_entity_poly.pdbx_seq_one_letter_code
_entity_poly.pdbx_strand_id
1 'polypeptide(L)' 'MTLHQLAERAILPEPLITGWLGGAPVTASQLLRCAPALQVSEDVLLAALESKRDTACWPLPVPPPDRQGRPERAV' A
#
# COMPACT_ATOMS: atom_id res chain seq x y z
N MET A 1 0.28 10.48 -2.10
CA MET A 1 -0.83 9.78 -2.80
C MET A 1 -1.64 9.03 -1.76
N THR A 2 -2.98 9.02 -1.81
CA THR A 2 -3.80 8.24 -0.86
C THR A 2 -4.03 6.81 -1.36
N LEU A 3 -4.45 5.89 -0.49
CA LEU A 3 -4.78 4.51 -0.87
C LEU A 3 -5.90 4.46 -1.92
N HIS A 4 -6.94 5.28 -1.72
CA HIS A 4 -8.04 5.45 -2.67
C HIS A 4 -7.55 5.87 -4.07
N GLN A 5 -6.69 6.89 -4.14
CA GLN A 5 -6.14 7.38 -5.41
C GLN A 5 -5.23 6.33 -6.09
N LEU A 6 -4.53 5.51 -5.30
CA LEU A 6 -3.79 4.39 -5.89
C LEU A 6 -4.74 3.31 -6.43
N ALA A 7 -5.78 2.96 -5.66
CA ALA A 7 -6.77 1.96 -6.05
C ALA A 7 -7.43 2.31 -7.39
N GLU A 8 -7.91 3.54 -7.51
CA GLU A 8 -8.50 4.10 -8.72
C GLU A 8 -7.53 4.03 -9.90
N ARG A 9 -6.29 4.51 -9.71
CA ARG A 9 -5.29 4.58 -10.80
C ARG A 9 -4.73 3.21 -11.20
N ALA A 10 -4.67 2.26 -10.27
CA ALA A 10 -4.24 0.89 -10.53
C ALA A 10 -5.39 -0.01 -11.02
N ILE A 11 -6.63 0.48 -11.04
CA ILE A 11 -7.84 -0.29 -11.34
C ILE A 11 -7.88 -1.54 -10.44
N LEU A 12 -7.72 -1.30 -9.14
CA LEU A 12 -7.71 -2.31 -8.09
C LEU A 12 -8.70 -1.93 -7.00
N PRO A 13 -9.34 -2.91 -6.34
CA PRO A 13 -10.20 -2.63 -5.21
C PRO A 13 -9.37 -2.10 -4.03
N GLU A 14 -9.79 -0.97 -3.47
CA GLU A 14 -9.19 -0.39 -2.26
C GLU A 14 -9.00 -1.40 -1.10
N PRO A 15 -9.97 -2.28 -0.75
CA PRO A 15 -9.77 -3.25 0.33
C PRO A 15 -8.65 -4.26 0.06
N LEU A 16 -8.31 -4.52 -1.20
CA LEU A 16 -7.17 -5.38 -1.56
C LEU A 16 -5.85 -4.70 -1.21
N ILE A 17 -5.71 -3.40 -1.49
CA ILE A 17 -4.53 -2.62 -1.14
C ILE A 17 -4.42 -2.47 0.39
N THR A 18 -5.54 -2.25 1.08
CA THR A 18 -5.58 -2.25 2.55
C THR A 18 -5.18 -3.60 3.13
N GLY A 19 -5.61 -4.71 2.50
CA GLY A 19 -5.18 -6.05 2.86
C GLY A 19 -3.66 -6.21 2.75
N TRP A 20 -3.03 -5.62 1.73
CA TRP A 20 -1.57 -5.65 1.58
C TRP A 20 -0.84 -4.95 2.73
N LEU A 21 -1.37 -3.83 3.22
CA LEU A 21 -0.84 -3.15 4.40
C LEU A 21 -0.99 -4.01 5.67
N GLY A 22 -2.04 -4.81 5.74
CA GLY A 22 -2.26 -5.82 6.80
C GLY A 22 -1.43 -7.10 6.64
N GLY A 23 -0.53 -7.18 5.65
CA GLY A 23 0.33 -8.34 5.40
C GLY A 23 -0.26 -9.39 4.44
N ALA A 24 -1.45 -9.17 3.87
CA ALA A 24 -2.03 -10.09 2.89
C ALA A 24 -1.14 -10.20 1.64
N PRO A 25 -1.03 -11.39 1.01
CA PRO A 25 -0.16 -11.59 -0.14
C PRO A 25 -0.55 -10.66 -1.29
N VAL A 26 0.44 -10.11 -1.98
CA VAL A 26 0.28 -9.35 -3.23
C VAL A 26 0.89 -10.14 -4.37
N THR A 27 0.24 -10.12 -5.52
CA THR A 27 0.78 -10.75 -6.71
C THR A 27 1.55 -9.74 -7.56
N ALA A 28 2.57 -10.20 -8.28
CA ALA A 28 3.34 -9.37 -9.20
C ALA A 28 2.42 -8.59 -10.16
N SER A 29 1.43 -9.25 -10.76
CA SER A 29 0.50 -8.60 -11.68
C SER A 29 -0.30 -7.45 -11.06
N GLN A 30 -0.69 -7.55 -9.79
CA GLN A 30 -1.38 -6.45 -9.10
C GLN A 30 -0.41 -5.32 -8.79
N LEU A 31 0.82 -5.65 -8.42
CA LEU A 31 1.82 -4.65 -8.10
C LEU A 31 2.27 -3.85 -9.32
N LEU A 32 2.44 -4.50 -10.46
CA LEU A 32 2.80 -3.87 -11.74
C LEU A 32 1.72 -2.86 -12.20
N ARG A 33 0.44 -3.09 -11.88
CA ARG A 33 -0.61 -2.09 -12.13
C ARG A 33 -0.45 -0.82 -11.31
N CYS A 34 0.21 -0.91 -10.15
CA CYS A 34 0.52 0.24 -9.31
C CYS A 34 1.75 1.03 -9.83
N ALA A 35 2.59 0.46 -10.69
CA ALA A 35 3.79 1.09 -11.25
C ALA A 35 3.53 2.47 -11.90
N PRO A 36 2.58 2.60 -12.87
CA PRO A 36 2.29 3.91 -13.47
C PRO A 36 1.66 4.89 -12.48
N ALA A 37 0.93 4.39 -11.48
CA ALA A 37 0.32 5.22 -10.46
C ALA A 37 1.37 5.79 -9.50
N LEU A 38 2.30 4.95 -9.06
CA LEU A 38 3.37 5.31 -8.14
C LEU A 38 4.57 5.98 -8.83
N GLN A 39 4.60 5.97 -10.18
CA GLN A 39 5.71 6.47 -10.99
C GLN A 39 7.05 5.78 -10.63
N VAL A 40 6.99 4.47 -10.39
CA VAL A 40 8.16 3.64 -10.06
C VAL A 40 8.35 2.58 -11.13
N SER A 41 9.59 2.19 -11.37
CA SER A 41 9.91 1.11 -12.30
C SER A 41 9.36 -0.23 -11.80
N GLU A 42 8.91 -1.05 -12.74
CA GLU A 42 8.43 -2.41 -12.50
C GLU A 42 9.47 -3.27 -11.77
N ASP A 43 10.75 -3.11 -12.11
CA ASP A 43 11.87 -3.83 -11.51
C ASP A 43 12.00 -3.57 -9.99
N VAL A 44 11.79 -2.31 -9.57
CA VAL A 44 11.81 -1.92 -8.14
C VAL A 44 10.65 -2.57 -7.38
N LEU A 45 9.48 -2.66 -8.02
CA LEU A 45 8.31 -3.31 -7.46
C LEU A 45 8.49 -4.82 -7.33
N LEU A 46 9.06 -5.46 -8.35
CA LEU A 46 9.40 -6.89 -8.32
C LEU A 46 10.46 -7.20 -7.27
N ALA A 47 11.50 -6.38 -7.14
CA ALA A 47 12.49 -6.51 -6.09
C ALA A 47 11.87 -6.34 -4.69
N ALA A 48 10.87 -5.46 -4.52
CA ALA A 48 10.16 -5.28 -3.25
C ALA A 48 9.30 -6.51 -2.86
N LEU A 49 8.82 -7.27 -3.83
CA LEU A 49 8.16 -8.56 -3.61
C LEU A 49 9.13 -9.63 -3.10
N GLU A 50 10.34 -9.69 -3.68
CA GLU A 50 11.36 -10.66 -3.31
C GLU A 50 12.03 -10.33 -1.97
N SER A 51 12.21 -9.05 -1.66
CA SER A 51 12.90 -8.55 -0.44
C SER A 51 12.05 -8.65 0.85
N LYS A 52 11.09 -9.58 0.92
CA LYS A 52 10.18 -9.77 2.06
C LYS A 52 9.47 -8.50 2.55
N ARG A 53 9.03 -7.63 1.63
CA ARG A 53 8.24 -6.43 1.95
C ARG A 53 8.81 -5.67 3.15
N ASP A 54 10.08 -5.30 3.09
CA ASP A 54 10.57 -4.26 3.97
C ASP A 54 9.66 -3.05 3.76
N THR A 55 8.97 -2.61 4.81
CA THR A 55 7.99 -1.52 4.71
C THR A 55 8.67 -0.22 4.30
N ALA A 56 9.99 -0.12 4.42
CA ALA A 56 10.78 0.98 3.87
C ALA A 56 11.02 0.86 2.35
N CYS A 57 11.02 -0.35 1.78
CA CYS A 57 11.10 -0.60 0.34
C CYS A 57 9.73 -0.56 -0.36
N TRP A 58 8.63 -0.61 0.40
CA TRP A 58 7.29 -0.57 -0.17
C TRP A 58 6.91 0.89 -0.50
N PRO A 59 6.61 1.21 -1.77
CA PRO A 59 6.39 2.59 -2.21
C PRO A 59 5.03 3.18 -1.83
N LEU A 60 4.17 2.41 -1.15
CA LEU A 60 2.97 2.99 -0.56
C LEU A 60 3.39 3.94 0.55
N PRO A 61 2.82 5.15 0.61
CA PRO A 61 2.99 5.98 1.79
C PRO A 61 2.48 5.19 2.98
N VAL A 62 3.35 4.96 3.97
CA VAL A 62 2.95 4.51 5.29
C VAL A 62 1.85 5.48 5.71
N PRO A 63 0.62 4.99 6.01
CA PRO A 63 -0.40 5.88 6.52
C PRO A 63 0.21 6.61 7.71
N PRO A 64 0.09 7.96 7.80
CA PRO A 64 0.59 8.67 8.96
C PRO A 64 0.05 7.94 10.19
N PRO A 65 0.88 7.71 11.22
CA PRO A 65 0.45 6.96 12.40
C PRO A 65 -0.87 7.56 12.82
N ASP A 66 -1.93 6.77 12.69
CA ASP A 66 -3.26 7.19 13.07
C ASP A 66 -3.08 7.70 14.48
N ARG A 67 -3.48 8.96 14.73
CA ARG A 67 -3.61 9.45 16.09
C ARG A 67 -4.75 8.63 16.69
N GLN A 68 -4.43 7.40 17.07
CA GLN A 68 -5.22 6.49 17.88
C GLN A 68 -5.26 7.08 19.29
N GLY A 69 -5.92 8.24 19.37
CA GLY A 69 -6.33 8.93 20.57
C GLY A 69 -7.85 8.90 20.59
N ARG A 70 -8.43 7.70 20.69
CA ARG A 70 -9.65 7.55 21.46
C ARG A 70 -9.22 6.97 22.81
N PRO A 71 -9.61 7.63 23.90
CA PRO A 71 -10.61 7.00 24.72
C PRO A 71 -11.84 7.89 24.86
N GLU A 72 -13.00 7.24 24.78
CA GLU A 72 -14.19 7.73 25.46
C GLU A 72 -13.89 7.88 26.96
N ARG A 73 -14.26 8.99 27.59
CA ARG A 73 -14.80 9.02 28.97
C ARG A 73 -15.21 10.42 29.42
N ALA A 74 -16.52 10.52 29.66
CA ALA A 74 -17.25 11.26 30.70
C ALA A 74 -16.63 12.54 31.29
N VAL A 75 -17.34 13.66 31.11
CA VAL A 75 -17.79 14.56 32.18
C VAL A 75 -19.20 15.02 31.88
#